data_AF-A0AAE3STS9-F1
#
_entry.id   AF-A0AAE3STS9-F1
#
_cell.length_a   1.000
_cell.length_b   1.000
_cell.length_c   1.000
_cell.angle_alpha   90.00
_cell.angle_beta   90.00
_cell.angle_gamma   90.00
#
_symmetry.space_group_name_H-M   'P 1'
#
loop_
_entity.id
_entity.type
_entity.pdbx_description
1 polymer ?
#
loop_
_entity_poly.entity_id
_entity_poly.type
_entity_poly.pdbx_seq_one_letter_code
_entity_poly.pdbx_strand_id
1 'polypeptide(L)'
;MQERHTYDRVSIWLHWTMAILIIALFATGWIWGIFERGSPPRMYLFRAHIVLGSTVLALAVFRIGWRLTHPAPPLPAGMNRPTVIAARATHGLLYLAILIQPILGLLTITAFGKTLGRWPRDLHVTLTGVIFAIIVLHAAAALWHQFIRRDGLLSRMLPSSLATIVLTGAMICSPEANAQVIATDVLGRQVRLEQPAQRIAIDDGRYLIALSLIAPDPVSLLSAWPRDINRIGPAVYEQYRQTFPAIETLHQIASSAGNLSVEQVLAAEPDLAIFSLTSQPSEEQIRQIEAGGVPVAIIDFFNQPLQNLEPSLRFLGQVTGRTEQAEDFIAFRSERAHAITSALAASTGERPRVFLEPHAARTDECCASPGTGNIGNYIEFAGGENIGSAAIKGVTGVLSLEFVIEADPDVYIATGGPHMEGTNGLLIGPGYDRQRVHDTLERVAGRNGISSLKAVREGHVHGIAHQLLNSPLDVLTMEALAKWIRPDLFDGIDLDGTLHEINARFLAVPLEGINWMDL
;
A
#
# COMPACT_ATOMS: atom_id res chain seq x y z
N MET A 1 -51.03 2.14 -46.96
CA MET A 1 -50.26 1.78 -45.75
C MET A 1 -48.88 1.33 -46.21
N GLN A 2 -47.82 2.08 -45.88
CA GLN A 2 -46.45 1.71 -46.24
C GLN A 2 -46.02 0.50 -45.40
N GLU A 3 -45.81 -0.65 -46.03
CA GLU A 3 -45.24 -1.83 -45.36
C GLU A 3 -43.87 -1.46 -44.78
N ARG A 4 -43.71 -1.60 -43.45
CA ARG A 4 -42.41 -1.38 -42.79
C ARG A 4 -41.44 -2.49 -43.22
N HIS A 5 -40.59 -2.20 -44.20
CA HIS A 5 -39.58 -3.14 -44.69
C HIS A 5 -38.36 -3.27 -43.76
N THR A 6 -38.21 -2.42 -42.74
CA THR A 6 -37.03 -2.37 -41.85
C THR A 6 -37.34 -2.82 -40.42
N TYR A 7 -36.36 -3.38 -39.73
CA TYR A 7 -36.46 -3.66 -38.30
C TYR A 7 -36.51 -2.35 -37.49
N ASP A 8 -37.07 -2.39 -36.28
CA ASP A 8 -37.02 -1.25 -35.37
C ASP A 8 -35.60 -1.03 -34.85
N ARG A 9 -35.32 0.21 -34.41
CA ARG A 9 -33.97 0.62 -33.97
C ARG A 9 -33.44 -0.21 -32.80
N VAL A 10 -34.31 -0.65 -31.89
CA VAL A 10 -33.91 -1.47 -30.74
C VAL A 10 -33.52 -2.86 -31.20
N SER A 11 -34.28 -3.48 -32.10
CA SER A 11 -33.93 -4.77 -32.71
C SER A 11 -32.58 -4.74 -33.44
N ILE A 12 -32.31 -3.66 -34.19
CA ILE A 12 -31.04 -3.46 -34.90
C ILE A 12 -29.88 -3.31 -33.90
N TRP A 13 -30.05 -2.45 -32.89
CA TRP A 13 -29.05 -2.24 -31.85
C TRP A 13 -28.75 -3.53 -31.09
N LEU A 14 -29.78 -4.24 -30.62
CA LEU A 14 -29.62 -5.53 -29.96
C LEU A 14 -28.91 -6.55 -30.84
N HIS A 15 -29.18 -6.58 -32.16
CA HIS A 15 -28.50 -7.49 -33.09
C HIS A 15 -27.00 -7.24 -33.13
N TRP A 16 -26.58 -6.01 -33.43
CA TRP A 16 -25.17 -5.71 -33.62
C TRP A 16 -24.38 -5.72 -32.31
N THR A 17 -24.97 -5.22 -31.21
CA THR A 17 -24.34 -5.32 -29.89
C THR A 17 -24.08 -6.78 -29.52
N MET A 18 -25.08 -7.65 -29.66
CA MET A 18 -24.90 -9.07 -29.35
C MET A 18 -23.92 -9.75 -30.31
N ALA A 19 -23.93 -9.41 -31.61
CA ALA A 19 -22.98 -9.97 -32.58
C ALA A 19 -21.53 -9.63 -32.19
N ILE A 20 -21.26 -8.39 -31.80
CA ILE A 20 -19.93 -7.94 -31.34
C ILE A 20 -19.53 -8.68 -30.05
N LEU A 21 -20.43 -8.77 -29.07
CA LEU A 21 -20.17 -9.47 -27.82
C LEU A 21 -19.90 -10.97 -28.04
N ILE A 22 -20.61 -11.61 -28.98
CA ILE A 22 -20.40 -13.01 -29.33
C ILE A 22 -19.04 -13.21 -30.01
N ILE A 23 -18.59 -12.30 -30.87
CA ILE A 23 -17.23 -12.33 -31.45
C ILE A 23 -16.18 -12.22 -30.33
N ALA A 24 -16.37 -11.29 -29.38
CA ALA A 24 -15.50 -11.14 -28.22
C ALA A 24 -15.49 -12.40 -27.33
N LEU A 25 -16.62 -13.10 -27.19
CA LEU A 25 -16.70 -14.39 -26.50
C LEU A 25 -15.83 -15.45 -27.17
N PHE A 26 -15.93 -15.62 -28.49
CA PHE A 26 -15.06 -16.56 -29.20
C PHE A 26 -13.57 -16.17 -29.08
N ALA A 27 -13.25 -14.88 -29.21
CA ALA A 27 -11.86 -14.41 -29.07
C ALA A 27 -11.30 -14.70 -27.67
N THR A 28 -12.01 -14.32 -26.61
CA THR A 28 -11.58 -14.58 -25.22
C THR A 28 -11.46 -16.09 -24.93
N GLY A 29 -12.44 -16.89 -25.36
CA GLY A 29 -12.45 -18.35 -25.17
C GLY A 29 -11.42 -19.11 -26.02
N TRP A 30 -10.87 -18.49 -27.06
CA TRP A 30 -9.75 -19.05 -27.83
C TRP A 30 -8.40 -18.60 -27.26
N ILE A 31 -8.23 -17.28 -27.08
CA ILE A 31 -6.97 -16.65 -26.70
C ILE A 31 -6.50 -17.10 -25.31
N TRP A 32 -7.42 -17.29 -24.35
CA TRP A 32 -7.05 -17.76 -23.01
C TRP A 32 -6.36 -19.14 -23.02
N GLY A 33 -6.53 -19.92 -24.09
CA GLY A 33 -5.99 -21.27 -24.25
C GLY A 33 -4.51 -21.25 -24.59
N ILE A 34 -4.03 -20.13 -25.14
CA ILE A 34 -2.65 -19.87 -25.53
C ILE A 34 -1.79 -19.60 -24.29
N PHE A 35 -2.36 -18.98 -23.26
CA PHE A 35 -1.66 -18.64 -22.03
C PHE A 35 -1.57 -19.84 -21.07
N GLU A 36 -0.47 -19.91 -20.32
CA GLU A 36 -0.21 -20.96 -19.33
C GLU A 36 -1.31 -21.02 -18.25
N ARG A 37 -1.60 -22.23 -17.77
CA ARG A 37 -2.57 -22.42 -16.68
C ARG A 37 -2.07 -21.74 -15.41
N GLY A 38 -2.91 -20.91 -14.80
CA GLY A 38 -2.56 -20.12 -13.60
C GLY A 38 -1.96 -18.75 -13.91
N SER A 39 -1.64 -18.43 -15.17
CA SER A 39 -1.12 -17.11 -15.53
C SER A 39 -2.20 -16.01 -15.43
N PRO A 40 -1.83 -14.77 -15.05
CA PRO A 40 -2.78 -13.66 -14.98
C PRO A 40 -3.55 -13.38 -16.28
N PRO A 41 -2.94 -13.39 -17.49
CA PRO A 41 -3.67 -13.16 -18.74
C PRO A 41 -4.76 -14.22 -19.01
N ARG A 42 -4.48 -15.48 -18.65
CA ARG A 42 -5.47 -16.56 -18.77
C ARG A 42 -6.65 -16.34 -17.83
N MET A 43 -6.38 -15.96 -16.58
CA MET A 43 -7.43 -15.73 -15.57
C MET A 43 -8.28 -14.51 -15.94
N TYR A 44 -7.66 -13.44 -16.44
CA TYR A 44 -8.36 -12.26 -16.91
C TYR A 44 -9.32 -12.60 -18.06
N LEU A 45 -8.81 -13.24 -19.12
CA LEU A 45 -9.64 -13.65 -20.25
C LEU A 45 -10.74 -14.62 -19.82
N PHE A 46 -10.50 -15.43 -18.77
CA PHE A 46 -11.50 -16.31 -18.19
C PHE A 46 -12.65 -15.57 -17.50
N ARG A 47 -12.32 -14.58 -16.67
CA ARG A 47 -13.33 -13.72 -16.05
C ARG A 47 -14.07 -12.88 -17.10
N ALA A 48 -13.35 -12.32 -18.07
CA ALA A 48 -13.95 -11.56 -19.18
C ALA A 48 -14.94 -12.41 -19.97
N HIS A 49 -14.59 -13.67 -20.28
CA HIS A 49 -15.48 -14.60 -20.97
C HIS A 49 -16.80 -14.85 -20.19
N ILE A 50 -16.73 -15.01 -18.87
CA ILE A 50 -17.91 -15.19 -18.01
C ILE A 50 -18.80 -13.94 -18.01
N VAL A 51 -18.21 -12.75 -17.87
CA VAL A 51 -18.95 -11.49 -17.82
C VAL A 51 -19.63 -11.19 -19.16
N LEU A 52 -18.89 -11.35 -20.27
CA LEU A 52 -19.44 -11.21 -21.61
C LEU A 52 -20.58 -12.21 -21.85
N GLY A 53 -20.43 -13.46 -21.39
CA GLY A 53 -21.42 -14.52 -21.54
C GLY A 53 -22.71 -14.20 -20.78
N SER A 54 -22.57 -13.73 -19.54
CA SER A 54 -23.69 -13.31 -18.69
C SER A 54 -24.41 -12.09 -19.28
N THR A 55 -23.66 -11.15 -19.86
CA THR A 55 -24.21 -9.97 -20.54
C THR A 55 -25.00 -10.38 -21.79
N VAL A 56 -24.46 -11.29 -22.61
CA VAL A 56 -25.17 -11.83 -23.76
C VAL A 56 -26.45 -12.55 -23.33
N LEU A 57 -26.43 -13.32 -22.22
CA LEU A 57 -27.61 -13.98 -21.69
C LEU A 57 -28.69 -12.97 -21.28
N ALA A 58 -28.32 -11.91 -20.54
CA ALA A 58 -29.25 -10.86 -20.14
C ALA A 58 -29.86 -10.14 -21.35
N LEU A 59 -29.03 -9.77 -22.33
CA LEU A 59 -29.49 -9.16 -23.58
C LEU A 59 -30.33 -10.12 -24.41
N ALA A 60 -30.07 -11.43 -24.38
CA ALA A 60 -30.87 -12.44 -25.06
C ALA A 60 -32.28 -12.53 -24.47
N VAL A 61 -32.40 -12.56 -23.13
CA VAL A 61 -33.70 -12.53 -22.43
C VAL A 61 -34.47 -11.26 -22.80
N PHE A 62 -33.81 -10.11 -22.74
CA PHE A 62 -34.42 -8.83 -23.14
C PHE A 62 -34.86 -8.84 -24.60
N ARG A 63 -34.01 -9.34 -25.51
CA ARG A 63 -34.30 -9.45 -26.94
C ARG A 63 -35.51 -10.34 -27.21
N ILE A 64 -35.65 -11.46 -26.51
CA ILE A 64 -36.80 -12.34 -26.64
C ILE A 64 -38.07 -11.63 -26.17
N GLY A 65 -38.04 -10.99 -25.01
CA GLY A 65 -39.16 -10.19 -24.51
C GLY A 65 -39.56 -9.07 -25.48
N TRP A 66 -38.57 -8.37 -26.04
CA TRP A 66 -38.79 -7.35 -27.07
C TRP A 66 -39.45 -7.93 -28.32
N ARG A 67 -38.98 -9.09 -28.80
CA ARG A 67 -39.53 -9.75 -29.99
C ARG A 67 -40.96 -10.26 -29.82
N LEU A 68 -41.36 -10.62 -28.60
CA LEU A 68 -42.74 -11.02 -28.30
C LEU A 68 -43.73 -9.85 -28.42
N THR A 69 -43.26 -8.62 -28.16
CA THR A 69 -44.07 -7.40 -28.23
C THR A 69 -43.91 -6.65 -29.56
N HIS A 70 -42.81 -6.88 -30.28
CA HIS A 70 -42.47 -6.22 -31.54
C HIS A 70 -42.17 -7.28 -32.63
N PRO A 71 -43.18 -7.71 -33.40
CA PRO A 71 -43.01 -8.75 -34.41
C PRO A 71 -42.01 -8.38 -35.49
N ALA A 72 -41.22 -9.36 -35.93
CA ALA A 72 -40.29 -9.17 -37.03
C ALA A 72 -41.05 -8.91 -38.35
N PRO A 73 -40.57 -7.99 -39.21
CA PRO A 73 -41.21 -7.73 -40.48
C PRO A 73 -41.15 -8.96 -41.41
N PRO A 74 -42.09 -9.08 -42.37
CA PRO A 74 -42.23 -10.28 -43.21
C PRO A 74 -40.96 -10.55 -44.04
N LEU A 75 -40.76 -11.83 -44.37
CA LEU A 75 -39.66 -12.25 -45.26
C LEU A 75 -39.85 -11.65 -46.66
N PRO A 76 -38.76 -11.36 -47.40
CA PRO A 76 -38.86 -10.84 -48.77
C PRO A 76 -39.73 -11.72 -49.68
N ALA A 77 -40.57 -11.09 -50.50
CA ALA A 77 -41.37 -11.78 -51.51
C ALA A 77 -40.46 -12.52 -52.52
N GLY A 78 -40.85 -13.72 -52.97
CA GLY A 78 -40.09 -14.50 -53.95
C GLY A 78 -38.99 -15.41 -53.39
N MET A 79 -38.97 -15.72 -52.09
CA MET A 79 -38.17 -16.84 -51.57
C MET A 79 -38.86 -18.18 -51.85
N ASN A 80 -38.07 -19.18 -52.28
CA ASN A 80 -38.55 -20.55 -52.40
C ASN A 80 -38.78 -21.16 -50.99
N ARG A 81 -39.64 -22.19 -50.92
CA ARG A 81 -39.98 -22.84 -49.64
C ARG A 81 -38.76 -23.35 -48.84
N PRO A 82 -37.74 -23.99 -49.47
CA PRO A 82 -36.54 -24.43 -48.75
C PRO A 82 -35.77 -23.28 -48.07
N THR A 83 -35.56 -22.14 -48.75
CA THR A 83 -34.85 -20.99 -48.18
C THR A 83 -35.62 -20.38 -47.00
N VAL A 84 -36.96 -20.35 -47.05
CA VAL A 84 -37.78 -19.89 -45.91
C VAL A 84 -37.61 -20.80 -44.70
N ILE A 85 -37.65 -22.12 -44.91
CA ILE A 85 -37.47 -23.11 -43.84
C ILE A 85 -36.06 -22.98 -43.24
N ALA A 86 -35.03 -22.92 -44.09
CA ALA A 86 -33.65 -22.75 -43.65
C ALA A 86 -33.45 -21.46 -42.85
N ALA A 87 -33.99 -20.32 -43.32
CA ALA A 87 -33.89 -19.05 -42.60
C ALA A 87 -34.55 -19.10 -41.22
N ARG A 88 -35.73 -19.73 -41.11
CA ARG A 88 -36.42 -19.91 -39.81
C ARG A 88 -35.68 -20.86 -38.89
N ALA A 89 -35.17 -21.96 -39.41
CA ALA A 89 -34.38 -22.94 -38.66
C ALA A 89 -33.09 -22.33 -38.10
N THR A 90 -32.30 -21.65 -38.94
CA THR A 90 -31.07 -20.96 -38.53
C THR A 90 -31.34 -19.91 -37.46
N HIS A 91 -32.39 -19.10 -37.60
CA HIS A 91 -32.77 -18.16 -36.54
C HIS A 91 -33.18 -18.89 -35.26
N GLY A 92 -33.99 -19.94 -35.33
CA GLY A 92 -34.37 -20.73 -34.14
C GLY A 92 -33.15 -21.29 -33.41
N LEU A 93 -32.21 -21.88 -34.15
CA LEU A 93 -30.96 -22.41 -33.62
C LEU A 93 -30.09 -21.34 -32.97
N LEU A 94 -29.97 -20.16 -33.58
CA LEU A 94 -29.23 -19.04 -33.00
C LEU A 94 -29.89 -18.52 -31.71
N TYR A 95 -31.22 -18.50 -31.63
CA TYR A 95 -31.93 -18.14 -30.39
C TYR A 95 -31.71 -19.16 -29.27
N LEU A 96 -31.69 -20.45 -29.60
CA LEU A 96 -31.32 -21.49 -28.64
C LEU A 96 -29.87 -21.34 -28.20
N ALA A 97 -28.95 -21.04 -29.12
CA ALA A 97 -27.53 -20.87 -28.84
C ALA A 97 -27.25 -19.72 -27.86
N ILE A 98 -27.85 -18.54 -28.06
CA ILE A 98 -27.64 -17.36 -27.18
C ILE A 98 -28.21 -17.54 -25.77
N LEU A 99 -29.06 -18.55 -25.54
CA LEU A 99 -29.59 -18.90 -24.21
C LEU A 99 -28.84 -20.07 -23.59
N ILE A 100 -28.77 -21.19 -24.29
CA ILE A 100 -28.25 -22.45 -23.75
C ILE A 100 -26.74 -22.34 -23.50
N GLN A 101 -25.98 -21.73 -24.40
CA GLN A 101 -24.52 -21.70 -24.29
C GLN A 101 -24.03 -20.94 -23.05
N PRO A 102 -24.51 -19.72 -22.74
CA PRO A 102 -24.15 -19.04 -21.50
C PRO A 102 -24.65 -19.75 -20.24
N ILE A 103 -25.84 -20.35 -20.26
CA ILE A 103 -26.37 -21.11 -19.13
C ILE A 103 -25.46 -22.30 -18.81
N LEU A 104 -25.05 -23.06 -19.83
CA LEU A 104 -24.09 -24.14 -19.66
C LEU A 104 -22.75 -23.63 -19.11
N GLY A 105 -22.29 -22.47 -19.58
CA GLY A 105 -21.08 -21.80 -19.07
C GLY A 105 -21.18 -21.47 -17.57
N LEU A 106 -22.29 -20.87 -17.14
CA LEU A 106 -22.55 -20.56 -15.72
C LEU A 106 -22.67 -21.82 -14.85
N LEU A 107 -23.28 -22.88 -15.38
CA LEU A 107 -23.32 -24.19 -14.70
C LEU A 107 -21.91 -24.79 -14.52
N THR A 108 -20.90 -24.41 -15.31
CA THR A 108 -19.54 -24.92 -15.06
C THR A 108 -18.87 -24.34 -13.81
N ILE A 109 -19.30 -23.16 -13.36
CA ILE A 109 -18.61 -22.39 -12.30
C ILE A 109 -19.41 -22.29 -10.99
N THR A 110 -20.73 -22.45 -11.04
CA THR A 110 -21.61 -22.33 -9.87
C THR A 110 -21.51 -23.55 -8.94
N ALA A 111 -21.77 -23.36 -7.64
CA ALA A 111 -21.74 -24.43 -6.64
C ALA A 111 -22.72 -25.57 -6.99
N PHE A 112 -23.94 -25.23 -7.43
CA PHE A 112 -24.92 -26.19 -7.93
C PHE A 112 -24.40 -26.93 -9.16
N GLY A 113 -23.86 -26.22 -10.14
CA GLY A 113 -23.38 -26.86 -11.35
C GLY A 113 -22.19 -27.80 -11.14
N LYS A 114 -21.35 -27.56 -10.11
CA LYS A 114 -20.32 -28.51 -9.68
C LYS A 114 -20.87 -29.85 -9.18
N THR A 115 -22.09 -29.89 -8.62
CA THR A 115 -22.74 -31.16 -8.21
C THR A 115 -23.21 -31.99 -9.40
N LEU A 116 -23.30 -31.40 -10.60
CA LEU A 116 -23.72 -32.07 -11.83
C LEU A 116 -22.55 -32.80 -12.54
N GLY A 117 -21.32 -32.69 -12.03
CA GLY A 117 -20.14 -33.30 -12.64
C GLY A 117 -19.63 -32.53 -13.87
N ARG A 118 -18.95 -33.24 -14.80
CA ARG A 118 -18.27 -32.61 -15.95
C ARG A 118 -19.15 -32.32 -17.16
N TRP A 119 -20.33 -32.94 -17.27
CA TRP A 119 -21.14 -32.85 -18.49
C TRP A 119 -21.54 -31.41 -18.90
N PRO A 120 -21.81 -30.44 -17.99
CA PRO A 120 -22.13 -29.07 -18.43
C PRO A 120 -20.96 -28.42 -19.14
N ARG A 121 -19.74 -28.68 -18.65
CA ARG A 121 -18.49 -28.18 -19.26
C ARG A 121 -18.23 -28.85 -20.59
N ASP A 122 -18.36 -30.17 -20.66
CA ASP A 122 -18.09 -30.91 -21.89
C ASP A 122 -19.09 -30.50 -22.99
N LEU A 123 -20.38 -30.36 -22.64
CA LEU A 123 -21.40 -29.88 -23.56
C LEU A 123 -21.18 -28.42 -23.99
N HIS A 124 -20.81 -27.52 -23.07
CA HIS A 124 -20.45 -26.13 -23.40
C HIS A 124 -19.30 -26.07 -24.42
N VAL A 125 -18.25 -26.88 -24.22
CA VAL A 125 -17.11 -26.92 -25.14
C VAL A 125 -17.51 -27.51 -26.49
N THR A 126 -18.22 -28.65 -26.51
CA THR A 126 -18.66 -29.30 -27.76
C THR A 126 -19.60 -28.42 -28.58
N LEU A 127 -20.55 -27.74 -27.94
CA LEU A 127 -21.50 -26.86 -28.63
C LEU A 127 -20.84 -25.60 -29.22
N THR A 128 -19.71 -25.15 -28.66
CA THR A 128 -18.96 -23.99 -29.19
C THR A 128 -18.66 -24.13 -30.69
N GLY A 129 -18.19 -25.29 -31.13
CA GLY A 129 -17.87 -25.54 -32.55
C GLY A 129 -19.09 -25.55 -33.46
N VAL A 130 -20.20 -26.15 -32.99
CA VAL A 130 -21.47 -26.20 -33.73
C VAL A 130 -22.05 -24.79 -33.88
N ILE A 131 -22.06 -24.02 -32.80
CA ILE A 131 -22.57 -22.64 -32.79
C ILE A 131 -21.73 -21.75 -33.72
N PHE A 132 -20.40 -21.90 -33.69
CA PHE A 132 -19.51 -21.17 -34.59
C PHE A 132 -19.85 -21.44 -36.06
N ALA A 133 -20.04 -22.71 -36.45
CA ALA A 133 -20.44 -23.07 -37.81
C ALA A 133 -21.78 -22.45 -38.22
N ILE A 134 -22.78 -22.45 -37.33
CA ILE A 134 -24.09 -21.82 -37.59
C ILE A 134 -23.96 -20.32 -37.79
N ILE A 135 -23.13 -19.63 -36.99
CA ILE A 135 -22.88 -18.18 -37.11
C ILE A 135 -22.19 -17.87 -38.45
N VAL A 136 -21.17 -18.64 -38.84
CA VAL A 136 -20.48 -18.48 -40.12
C VAL A 136 -21.45 -18.68 -41.28
N LEU A 137 -22.29 -19.72 -41.25
CA LEU A 137 -23.31 -19.96 -42.27
C LEU A 137 -24.35 -18.84 -42.32
N HIS A 138 -24.76 -18.31 -41.17
CA HIS A 138 -25.68 -17.18 -41.09
C HIS A 138 -25.09 -15.92 -41.73
N ALA A 139 -23.84 -15.59 -41.39
CA ALA A 139 -23.12 -14.45 -41.97
C ALA A 139 -22.90 -14.64 -43.48
N ALA A 140 -22.44 -15.81 -43.91
CA ALA A 140 -22.24 -16.13 -45.32
C ALA A 140 -23.54 -16.03 -46.13
N ALA A 141 -24.66 -16.48 -45.59
CA ALA A 141 -25.97 -16.32 -46.21
C ALA A 141 -26.35 -14.83 -46.35
N ALA A 142 -26.14 -14.02 -45.30
CA ALA A 142 -26.40 -12.59 -45.39
C ALA A 142 -25.55 -11.89 -46.46
N LEU A 143 -24.26 -12.24 -46.58
CA LEU A 143 -23.36 -11.73 -47.61
C LEU A 143 -23.75 -12.22 -49.01
N TRP A 144 -24.17 -13.47 -49.16
CA TRP A 144 -24.70 -14.02 -50.41
C TRP A 144 -25.93 -13.25 -50.89
N HIS A 145 -26.88 -13.01 -49.98
CA HIS A 145 -28.08 -12.21 -50.26
C HIS A 145 -27.73 -10.76 -50.65
N GLN A 146 -26.74 -10.15 -49.99
CA GLN A 146 -26.29 -8.80 -50.29
C GLN A 146 -25.56 -8.67 -51.64
N PHE A 147 -24.56 -9.51 -51.89
CA PHE A 147 -23.64 -9.32 -53.03
C PHE A 147 -24.05 -10.08 -54.29
N ILE A 148 -24.65 -11.26 -54.14
CA ILE A 148 -24.98 -12.16 -55.26
C ILE A 148 -26.44 -12.02 -55.62
N ARG A 149 -27.35 -12.20 -54.65
CA ARG A 149 -28.79 -12.08 -54.92
C ARG A 149 -29.26 -10.62 -55.03
N ARG A 150 -28.51 -9.69 -54.41
CA ARG A 150 -28.76 -8.24 -54.39
C ARG A 150 -30.20 -7.89 -54.01
N ASP A 151 -30.78 -8.64 -53.08
CA ASP A 151 -32.19 -8.50 -52.68
C ASP A 151 -32.40 -7.52 -51.51
N GLY A 152 -31.34 -6.79 -51.12
CA GLY A 152 -31.40 -5.79 -50.07
C GLY A 152 -31.69 -6.36 -48.68
N LEU A 153 -31.50 -7.66 -48.45
CA LEU A 153 -31.79 -8.27 -47.14
C LEU A 153 -30.99 -7.62 -45.99
N LEU A 154 -29.71 -7.30 -46.23
CA LEU A 154 -28.83 -6.72 -45.22
C LEU A 154 -29.22 -5.29 -44.86
N SER A 155 -29.75 -4.51 -45.81
CA SER A 155 -30.15 -3.11 -45.56
C SER A 155 -31.28 -2.99 -44.55
N ARG A 156 -32.02 -4.08 -44.29
CA ARG A 156 -33.04 -4.16 -43.24
C ARG A 156 -32.47 -4.16 -41.83
N MET A 157 -31.17 -4.46 -41.68
CA MET A 157 -30.42 -4.52 -40.43
C MET A 157 -29.31 -3.45 -40.34
N LEU A 158 -29.11 -2.61 -41.35
CA LEU A 158 -28.12 -1.53 -41.28
C LEU A 158 -28.70 -0.33 -40.51
N PRO A 159 -28.00 0.24 -39.51
CA PRO A 159 -28.46 1.46 -38.84
C PRO A 159 -28.48 2.63 -39.84
N SER A 160 -29.57 3.40 -39.85
CA SER A 160 -29.81 4.54 -40.77
C SER A 160 -28.91 5.77 -40.54
N SER A 161 -27.90 5.65 -39.67
CA SER A 161 -26.93 6.69 -39.35
C SER A 161 -25.54 6.07 -39.24
N LEU A 162 -24.91 5.83 -40.39
CA LEU A 162 -23.50 5.41 -40.51
C LEU A 162 -22.50 6.54 -40.18
N ALA A 163 -22.89 7.59 -39.45
CA ALA A 163 -22.09 8.81 -39.27
C ALA A 163 -21.80 9.22 -37.81
N THR A 164 -22.21 8.48 -36.76
CA THR A 164 -22.10 9.04 -35.38
C THR A 164 -21.78 8.05 -34.25
N ILE A 165 -21.40 6.80 -34.53
CA ILE A 165 -21.04 5.86 -33.44
C ILE A 165 -19.68 5.23 -33.70
N VAL A 166 -18.65 6.08 -33.73
CA VAL A 166 -17.25 5.68 -33.51
C VAL A 166 -16.63 6.48 -32.34
N LEU A 167 -17.31 7.48 -31.77
CA LEU A 167 -16.70 8.42 -30.83
C LEU A 167 -17.32 8.55 -29.43
N THR A 168 -18.34 7.74 -29.08
CA THR A 168 -18.98 7.84 -27.75
C THR A 168 -18.97 6.55 -26.91
N GLY A 169 -18.38 5.46 -27.42
CA GLY A 169 -18.22 4.20 -26.68
C GLY A 169 -16.83 3.94 -26.11
N ALA A 170 -15.87 4.84 -26.35
CA ALA A 170 -14.46 4.66 -25.95
C ALA A 170 -14.06 5.47 -24.70
N MET A 171 -15.03 6.03 -23.96
CA MET A 171 -14.76 6.82 -22.75
C MET A 171 -15.35 6.25 -21.45
N ILE A 172 -15.82 4.99 -21.46
CA ILE A 172 -16.20 4.30 -20.23
C ILE A 172 -15.62 2.89 -20.32
N CYS A 173 -14.80 2.52 -19.33
CA CYS A 173 -13.89 1.37 -19.33
C CYS A 173 -12.60 1.57 -20.14
N SER A 174 -11.80 2.55 -19.74
CA SER A 174 -10.41 2.19 -19.48
C SER A 174 -10.44 1.06 -18.43
N PRO A 175 -9.79 -0.09 -18.64
CA PRO A 175 -9.53 -0.95 -17.51
C PRO A 175 -8.67 -0.10 -16.58
N GLU A 176 -9.11 0.09 -15.33
CA GLU A 176 -8.13 0.16 -14.27
C GLU A 176 -7.33 -1.13 -14.42
N ALA A 177 -6.15 -1.01 -15.01
CA ALA A 177 -5.12 -1.99 -14.77
C ALA A 177 -4.97 -1.96 -13.26
N ASN A 178 -5.56 -2.94 -12.55
CA ASN A 178 -5.07 -3.31 -11.24
C ASN A 178 -3.67 -3.85 -11.52
N ALA A 179 -2.72 -2.92 -11.64
CA ALA A 179 -1.31 -3.20 -11.64
C ALA A 179 -1.09 -3.95 -10.33
N GLN A 180 -0.68 -5.21 -10.42
CA GLN A 180 -0.17 -5.90 -9.25
C GLN A 180 0.82 -4.94 -8.57
N VAL A 181 0.61 -4.72 -7.28
CA VAL A 181 1.50 -3.86 -6.52
C VAL A 181 2.75 -4.67 -6.28
N ILE A 182 3.84 -4.24 -6.89
CA ILE A 182 5.16 -4.86 -6.73
C ILE A 182 6.04 -3.84 -6.03
N ALA A 183 6.48 -4.18 -4.83
CA ALA A 183 7.37 -3.35 -4.03
C ALA A 183 8.55 -4.18 -3.56
N THR A 184 9.70 -3.54 -3.37
CA THR A 184 10.92 -4.21 -2.91
C THR A 184 11.17 -3.82 -1.47
N ASP A 185 11.27 -4.81 -0.59
CA ASP A 185 11.53 -4.59 0.83
C ASP A 185 13.01 -4.26 1.11
N VAL A 186 13.39 -3.94 2.35
CA VAL A 186 14.77 -3.50 2.65
C VAL A 186 15.82 -4.62 2.55
N LEU A 187 15.38 -5.88 2.40
CA LEU A 187 16.25 -7.02 2.11
C LEU A 187 16.38 -7.31 0.61
N GLY A 188 15.76 -6.50 -0.25
CA GLY A 188 15.78 -6.69 -1.69
C GLY A 188 14.78 -7.72 -2.22
N ARG A 189 13.84 -8.19 -1.38
CA ARG A 189 12.82 -9.17 -1.79
C ARG A 189 11.66 -8.47 -2.47
N GLN A 190 11.15 -9.06 -3.55
CA GLN A 190 9.96 -8.55 -4.23
C GLN A 190 8.69 -9.07 -3.55
N VAL A 191 7.92 -8.15 -2.97
CA VAL A 191 6.61 -8.41 -2.39
C VAL A 191 5.56 -8.06 -3.45
N ARG A 192 4.62 -8.99 -3.70
CA ARG A 192 3.58 -8.84 -4.72
C ARG A 192 2.20 -8.92 -4.09
N LEU A 193 1.38 -7.90 -4.34
CA LEU A 193 -0.02 -7.86 -3.93
C LEU A 193 -0.93 -7.74 -5.16
N GLU A 194 -2.10 -8.37 -5.09
CA GLU A 194 -3.10 -8.28 -6.17
C GLU A 194 -3.79 -6.91 -6.22
N GLN A 195 -3.81 -6.20 -5.08
CA GLN A 195 -4.34 -4.85 -4.90
C GLN A 195 -3.57 -4.17 -3.75
N PRO A 196 -3.65 -2.84 -3.59
CA PRO A 196 -3.10 -2.16 -2.42
C PRO A 196 -3.60 -2.79 -1.11
N ALA A 197 -2.69 -2.97 -0.16
CA ALA A 197 -2.97 -3.54 1.15
C ALA A 197 -3.95 -2.67 1.94
N GLN A 198 -4.94 -3.32 2.54
CA GLN A 198 -5.97 -2.70 3.39
C GLN A 198 -6.01 -3.35 4.78
N ARG A 199 -5.27 -4.43 5.01
CA ARG A 199 -5.29 -5.23 6.25
C ARG A 199 -3.86 -5.64 6.61
N ILE A 200 -3.08 -4.69 7.11
CA ILE A 200 -1.67 -4.89 7.41
C ILE A 200 -1.49 -5.39 8.83
N ALA A 201 -0.67 -6.42 9.01
CA ALA A 201 -0.14 -6.79 10.31
C ALA A 201 1.24 -6.14 10.51
N ILE A 202 1.41 -5.37 11.58
CA ILE A 202 2.69 -4.75 11.99
C ILE A 202 3.14 -5.25 13.35
N ASP A 203 4.45 -5.43 13.53
CA ASP A 203 5.06 -5.89 14.80
C ASP A 203 5.72 -4.77 15.61
N ASP A 204 5.77 -3.55 15.08
CA ASP A 204 6.39 -2.42 15.76
C ASP A 204 5.47 -1.19 15.74
N GLY A 205 5.22 -0.63 16.92
CA GLY A 205 4.28 0.49 17.09
C GLY A 205 4.73 1.74 16.31
N ARG A 206 6.01 1.89 16.00
CA ARG A 206 6.52 3.00 15.19
C ARG A 206 6.00 2.95 13.76
N TYR A 207 5.56 1.79 13.27
CA TYR A 207 5.05 1.67 11.91
C TYR A 207 3.68 2.31 11.80
N LEU A 208 2.93 2.41 12.91
CA LEU A 208 1.72 3.24 12.98
C LEU A 208 2.06 4.72 12.77
N ILE A 209 3.17 5.21 13.31
CA ILE A 209 3.66 6.58 13.06
C ILE A 209 4.04 6.75 11.59
N ALA A 210 4.73 5.77 10.98
CA ALA A 210 5.08 5.81 9.56
C ALA A 210 3.84 5.84 8.66
N LEU A 211 2.82 5.03 8.97
CA LEU A 211 1.55 5.03 8.25
C LEU A 211 0.81 6.36 8.44
N SER A 212 0.89 6.97 9.63
CA SER A 212 0.30 8.28 9.93
C SER A 212 0.84 9.41 9.06
N LEU A 213 2.07 9.28 8.54
CA LEU A 213 2.67 10.24 7.61
C LEU A 213 2.05 10.21 6.21
N ILE A 214 1.42 9.09 5.82
CA ILE A 214 0.99 8.83 4.44
C ILE A 214 -0.50 8.53 4.32
N ALA A 215 -1.18 8.25 5.43
CA ALA A 215 -2.58 7.88 5.46
C ALA A 215 -3.33 8.71 6.51
N PRO A 216 -4.48 9.32 6.14
CA PRO A 216 -5.28 10.13 7.07
C PRO A 216 -5.95 9.31 8.18
N ASP A 217 -6.15 8.01 7.95
CA ASP A 217 -6.59 7.05 8.97
C ASP A 217 -5.66 5.82 8.89
N PRO A 218 -4.51 5.86 9.59
CA PRO A 218 -3.54 4.77 9.53
C PRO A 218 -4.02 3.52 10.25
N VAL A 219 -4.95 3.64 11.20
CA VAL A 219 -5.52 2.51 11.96
C VAL A 219 -6.44 1.67 11.06
N SER A 220 -7.17 2.30 10.15
CA SER A 220 -8.02 1.59 9.18
C SER A 220 -7.28 0.64 8.25
N LEU A 221 -5.96 0.83 8.08
CA LEU A 221 -5.10 -0.02 7.26
C LEU A 221 -4.60 -1.26 8.02
N LEU A 222 -4.86 -1.36 9.33
CA LEU A 222 -4.31 -2.43 10.17
C LEU A 222 -5.34 -3.53 10.42
N SER A 223 -4.87 -4.77 10.43
CA SER A 223 -5.60 -5.93 10.95
C SER A 223 -5.01 -6.43 12.27
N ALA A 224 -3.71 -6.20 12.46
CA ALA A 224 -3.00 -6.49 13.69
C ALA A 224 -1.88 -5.48 13.97
N TRP A 225 -1.58 -5.32 15.25
CA TRP A 225 -0.50 -4.47 15.73
C TRP A 225 0.16 -5.08 16.99
N PRO A 226 1.30 -4.56 17.49
CA PRO A 226 1.99 -5.20 18.61
C PRO A 226 1.21 -5.10 19.92
N ARG A 227 1.36 -6.11 20.78
CA ARG A 227 0.75 -6.14 22.14
C ARG A 227 1.21 -5.02 23.05
N ASP A 228 2.43 -4.53 22.89
CA ASP A 228 2.98 -3.46 23.73
C ASP A 228 3.08 -2.14 22.99
N ILE A 229 2.93 -1.06 23.76
CA ILE A 229 2.96 0.32 23.26
C ILE A 229 4.28 1.01 23.60
N ASN A 230 5.30 0.28 24.05
CA ASN A 230 6.53 0.88 24.61
C ASN A 230 7.27 1.74 23.57
N ARG A 231 7.12 1.40 22.29
CA ARG A 231 7.76 2.09 21.15
C ARG A 231 7.12 3.43 20.76
N ILE A 232 5.91 3.72 21.24
CA ILE A 232 5.23 5.01 20.99
C ILE A 232 4.86 5.72 22.30
N GLY A 233 4.77 4.98 23.41
CA GLY A 233 4.42 5.47 24.72
C GLY A 233 2.90 5.60 24.95
N PRO A 234 2.48 5.68 26.23
CA PRO A 234 1.07 5.72 26.61
C PRO A 234 0.34 6.97 26.11
N ALA A 235 0.98 8.14 26.11
CA ALA A 235 0.35 9.39 25.69
C ALA A 235 0.03 9.39 24.19
N VAL A 236 1.00 8.99 23.35
CA VAL A 236 0.78 8.88 21.91
C VAL A 236 -0.29 7.83 21.62
N TYR A 237 -0.22 6.66 22.26
CA TYR A 237 -1.27 5.64 22.12
C TYR A 237 -2.66 6.18 22.45
N GLU A 238 -2.79 6.91 23.56
CA GLU A 238 -4.08 7.50 23.97
C GLU A 238 -4.61 8.50 22.94
N GLN A 239 -3.75 9.32 22.32
CA GLN A 239 -4.16 10.21 21.22
C GLN A 239 -4.66 9.43 20.00
N TYR A 240 -3.96 8.35 19.61
CA TYR A 240 -4.44 7.46 18.53
C TYR A 240 -5.77 6.79 18.91
N ARG A 241 -5.92 6.34 20.15
CA ARG A 241 -7.15 5.70 20.65
C ARG A 241 -8.34 6.67 20.64
N GLN A 242 -8.12 7.93 21.00
CA GLN A 242 -9.16 8.97 20.95
C GLN A 242 -9.53 9.35 19.52
N THR A 243 -8.54 9.45 18.63
CA THR A 243 -8.75 9.84 17.22
C THR A 243 -9.33 8.70 16.39
N PHE A 244 -8.84 7.47 16.63
CA PHE A 244 -9.19 6.25 15.92
C PHE A 244 -9.53 5.12 16.91
N PRO A 245 -10.74 5.13 17.51
CA PRO A 245 -11.15 4.12 18.51
C PRO A 245 -11.08 2.67 18.04
N ALA A 246 -11.10 2.44 16.71
CA ALA A 246 -10.96 1.12 16.11
C ALA A 246 -9.66 0.39 16.50
N ILE A 247 -8.63 1.12 16.93
CA ILE A 247 -7.34 0.55 17.38
C ILE A 247 -7.52 -0.47 18.51
N GLU A 248 -8.55 -0.30 19.36
CA GLU A 248 -8.87 -1.22 20.46
C GLU A 248 -9.38 -2.58 19.99
N THR A 249 -9.87 -2.65 18.75
CA THR A 249 -10.46 -3.88 18.18
C THR A 249 -9.47 -4.68 17.34
N LEU A 250 -8.28 -4.14 17.09
CA LEU A 250 -7.24 -4.81 16.31
C LEU A 250 -6.72 -6.05 17.03
N HIS A 251 -6.38 -7.08 16.25
CA HIS A 251 -5.67 -8.22 16.79
C HIS A 251 -4.30 -7.78 17.32
N GLN A 252 -3.85 -8.40 18.40
CA GLN A 252 -2.51 -8.12 18.92
C GLN A 252 -1.54 -9.27 18.63
N ILE A 253 -0.40 -8.94 18.06
CA ILE A 253 0.71 -9.88 17.80
C ILE A 253 1.90 -9.59 18.69
N ALA A 254 2.89 -10.49 18.69
CA ALA A 254 4.16 -10.24 19.35
C ALA A 254 4.82 -8.97 18.78
N SER A 255 5.46 -8.18 19.64
CA SER A 255 6.20 -7.01 19.18
C SER A 255 7.57 -7.40 18.61
N SER A 256 8.24 -6.42 18.00
CA SER A 256 9.57 -6.58 17.41
C SER A 256 10.67 -7.04 18.38
N ALA A 257 10.44 -6.91 19.68
CA ALA A 257 11.34 -7.42 20.73
C ALA A 257 10.92 -8.79 21.29
N GLY A 258 9.75 -9.30 20.87
CA GLY A 258 9.18 -10.56 21.33
C GLY A 258 9.33 -11.69 20.31
N ASN A 259 8.93 -12.89 20.73
CA ASN A 259 8.95 -14.07 19.85
C ASN A 259 7.73 -14.06 18.92
N LEU A 260 7.97 -14.05 17.62
CA LEU A 260 6.92 -14.10 16.60
C LEU A 260 6.13 -15.42 16.67
N SER A 261 4.79 -15.31 16.71
CA SER A 261 3.86 -16.44 16.53
C SER A 261 3.19 -16.33 15.16
N VAL A 262 3.37 -17.36 14.34
CA VAL A 262 2.77 -17.45 13.00
C VAL A 262 1.25 -17.55 13.10
N GLU A 263 0.74 -18.32 14.06
CA GLU A 263 -0.69 -18.53 14.26
C GLU A 263 -1.41 -17.23 14.58
N GLN A 264 -0.81 -16.36 15.40
CA GLN A 264 -1.40 -15.06 15.74
C GLN A 264 -1.44 -14.11 14.55
N VAL A 265 -0.40 -14.12 13.70
CA VAL A 265 -0.38 -13.32 12.47
C VAL A 265 -1.48 -13.80 11.53
N LEU A 266 -1.59 -15.11 11.28
CA LEU A 266 -2.60 -15.66 10.37
C LEU A 266 -4.03 -15.47 10.90
N ALA A 267 -4.24 -15.56 12.22
CA ALA A 267 -5.55 -15.36 12.84
C ALA A 267 -6.10 -13.93 12.64
N ALA A 268 -5.23 -12.94 12.42
CA ALA A 268 -5.65 -11.57 12.14
C ALA A 268 -6.16 -11.37 10.70
N GLU A 269 -6.01 -12.39 9.84
CA GLU A 269 -6.36 -12.35 8.41
C GLU A 269 -5.79 -11.10 7.69
N PRO A 270 -4.47 -10.85 7.77
CA PRO A 270 -3.85 -9.75 7.02
C PRO A 270 -3.76 -10.06 5.53
N ASP A 271 -3.76 -9.01 4.70
CA ASP A 271 -3.39 -9.09 3.28
C ASP A 271 -1.91 -8.78 3.03
N LEU A 272 -1.20 -8.28 4.05
CA LEU A 272 0.25 -8.10 4.08
C LEU A 272 0.74 -8.15 5.54
N ALA A 273 1.80 -8.91 5.83
CA ALA A 273 2.50 -8.86 7.10
C ALA A 273 3.84 -8.12 6.95
N ILE A 274 4.05 -7.07 7.73
CA ILE A 274 5.26 -6.27 7.72
C ILE A 274 5.98 -6.42 9.05
N PHE A 275 7.22 -6.90 9.00
CA PHE A 275 8.06 -7.08 10.18
C PHE A 275 9.24 -6.14 10.18
N SER A 276 9.69 -5.80 11.37
CA SER A 276 10.90 -5.01 11.54
C SER A 276 12.17 -5.82 11.28
N LEU A 277 13.21 -5.14 10.82
CA LEU A 277 14.54 -5.74 10.71
C LEU A 277 15.09 -6.21 12.07
N THR A 278 14.59 -5.69 13.18
CA THR A 278 14.93 -6.17 14.54
C THR A 278 14.31 -7.53 14.84
N SER A 279 13.10 -7.79 14.32
CA SER A 279 12.32 -9.00 14.62
C SER A 279 12.88 -10.25 13.97
N GLN A 280 13.63 -10.10 12.87
CA GLN A 280 14.35 -11.16 12.13
C GLN A 280 13.57 -12.49 12.07
N PRO A 281 12.36 -12.50 11.48
CA PRO A 281 11.60 -13.73 11.35
C PRO A 281 12.42 -14.77 10.58
N SER A 282 12.45 -16.01 11.09
CA SER A 282 13.15 -17.10 10.41
C SER A 282 12.51 -17.39 9.05
N GLU A 283 13.30 -17.95 8.12
CA GLU A 283 12.76 -18.34 6.81
C GLU A 283 11.60 -19.33 6.92
N GLU A 284 11.59 -20.17 7.95
CA GLU A 284 10.48 -21.10 8.19
C GLU A 284 9.21 -20.37 8.60
N GLN A 285 9.31 -19.39 9.51
CA GLN A 285 8.15 -18.57 9.89
C GLN A 285 7.60 -17.79 8.69
N ILE A 286 8.49 -17.21 7.87
CA ILE A 286 8.10 -16.52 6.63
C ILE A 286 7.35 -17.48 5.70
N ARG A 287 7.92 -18.67 5.43
CA ARG A 287 7.29 -19.68 4.56
C ARG A 287 5.92 -20.11 5.07
N GLN A 288 5.76 -20.27 6.39
CA GLN A 288 4.48 -20.67 6.98
C GLN A 288 3.41 -19.58 6.84
N ILE A 289 3.78 -18.30 7.03
CA ILE A 289 2.87 -17.17 6.82
C ILE A 289 2.47 -17.07 5.34
N GLU A 290 3.44 -17.17 4.42
CA GLU A 290 3.20 -17.12 2.97
C GLU A 290 2.39 -18.32 2.46
N ALA A 291 2.59 -19.52 3.03
CA ALA A 291 1.77 -20.70 2.74
C ALA A 291 0.30 -20.52 3.18
N GLY A 292 0.06 -19.65 4.17
CA GLY A 292 -1.27 -19.17 4.55
C GLY A 292 -1.88 -18.14 3.60
N GLY A 293 -1.16 -17.75 2.53
CA GLY A 293 -1.62 -16.77 1.54
C GLY A 293 -1.32 -15.31 1.91
N VAL A 294 -0.49 -15.07 2.92
CA VAL A 294 -0.13 -13.73 3.40
C VAL A 294 1.30 -13.38 2.96
N PRO A 295 1.49 -12.43 2.02
CA PRO A 295 2.82 -11.94 1.67
C PRO A 295 3.53 -11.30 2.88
N VAL A 296 4.85 -11.47 2.96
CA VAL A 296 5.67 -10.94 4.06
C VAL A 296 6.69 -9.94 3.55
N ALA A 297 6.79 -8.78 4.22
CA ALA A 297 7.77 -7.75 3.96
C ALA A 297 8.62 -7.46 5.21
N ILE A 298 9.86 -7.02 4.99
CA ILE A 298 10.72 -6.50 6.05
C ILE A 298 11.07 -5.06 5.74
N ILE A 299 10.84 -4.16 6.70
CA ILE A 299 11.21 -2.74 6.60
C ILE A 299 12.01 -2.30 7.83
N ASP A 300 12.54 -1.08 7.81
CA ASP A 300 13.39 -0.58 8.89
C ASP A 300 13.35 0.95 9.03
N PHE A 301 13.00 1.39 10.24
CA PHE A 301 13.07 2.79 10.69
C PHE A 301 14.02 2.96 11.88
N PHE A 302 14.80 1.92 12.23
CA PHE A 302 15.51 1.87 13.50
C PHE A 302 16.96 1.43 13.37
N ASN A 303 17.25 0.29 12.76
CA ASN A 303 18.59 -0.28 12.82
C ASN A 303 19.57 0.55 11.98
N GLN A 304 19.15 0.92 10.77
CA GLN A 304 19.93 1.70 9.81
C GLN A 304 19.06 2.80 9.17
N PRO A 305 18.56 3.76 9.96
CA PRO A 305 17.47 4.64 9.51
C PRO A 305 17.93 5.67 8.47
N LEU A 306 19.20 6.12 8.52
CA LEU A 306 19.78 6.96 7.46
C LEU A 306 19.81 6.27 6.09
N GLN A 307 19.88 4.93 6.07
CA GLN A 307 19.88 4.12 4.85
C GLN A 307 18.48 3.66 4.45
N ASN A 308 17.68 3.24 5.44
CA ASN A 308 16.48 2.43 5.21
C ASN A 308 15.16 3.17 5.39
N LEU A 309 15.14 4.36 5.99
CA LEU A 309 13.88 5.08 6.24
C LEU A 309 13.17 5.42 4.92
N GLU A 310 13.86 6.03 3.96
CA GLU A 310 13.24 6.40 2.67
C GLU A 310 12.80 5.16 1.87
N PRO A 311 13.62 4.10 1.70
CA PRO A 311 13.16 2.84 1.11
C PRO A 311 11.93 2.24 1.82
N SER A 312 11.91 2.26 3.15
CA SER A 312 10.81 1.71 3.95
C SER A 312 9.52 2.51 3.78
N LEU A 313 9.60 3.84 3.79
CA LEU A 313 8.43 4.69 3.60
C LEU A 313 7.91 4.61 2.16
N ARG A 314 8.82 4.56 1.18
CA ARG A 314 8.47 4.31 -0.23
C ARG A 314 7.79 2.96 -0.41
N PHE A 315 8.29 1.92 0.25
CA PHE A 315 7.65 0.61 0.27
C PHE A 315 6.22 0.71 0.82
N LEU A 316 6.03 1.36 1.97
CA LEU A 316 4.70 1.59 2.57
C LEU A 316 3.78 2.36 1.61
N GLY A 317 4.26 3.42 0.97
CA GLY A 317 3.52 4.18 -0.03
C GLY A 317 3.08 3.31 -1.21
N GLN A 318 3.98 2.50 -1.77
CA GLN A 318 3.66 1.59 -2.87
C GLN A 318 2.61 0.55 -2.46
N VAL A 319 2.83 -0.17 -1.35
CA VAL A 319 1.94 -1.26 -0.94
C VAL A 319 0.57 -0.78 -0.48
N THR A 320 0.44 0.44 0.01
CA THR A 320 -0.85 1.03 0.45
C THR A 320 -1.53 1.88 -0.62
N GLY A 321 -0.91 2.07 -1.79
CA GLY A 321 -1.42 2.98 -2.83
C GLY A 321 -1.30 4.46 -2.45
N ARG A 322 -0.39 4.79 -1.53
CA ARG A 322 -0.08 6.14 -1.02
C ARG A 322 1.29 6.65 -1.47
N THR A 323 1.71 6.29 -2.69
CA THR A 323 3.04 6.64 -3.22
C THR A 323 3.27 8.15 -3.23
N GLU A 324 2.27 8.95 -3.62
CA GLU A 324 2.39 10.41 -3.66
C GLU A 324 2.67 10.99 -2.28
N GLN A 325 1.93 10.55 -1.25
CA GLN A 325 2.12 11.00 0.13
C GLN A 325 3.47 10.55 0.69
N ALA A 326 3.90 9.32 0.39
CA ALA A 326 5.21 8.83 0.79
C ALA A 326 6.33 9.65 0.15
N GLU A 327 6.27 9.93 -1.15
CA GLU A 327 7.29 10.74 -1.83
C GLU A 327 7.27 12.21 -1.37
N ASP A 328 6.12 12.78 -0.99
CA ASP A 328 6.06 14.14 -0.43
C ASP A 328 6.83 14.24 0.91
N PHE A 329 6.59 13.32 1.84
CA PHE A 329 7.36 13.31 3.09
C PHE A 329 8.84 12.97 2.86
N ILE A 330 9.15 12.05 1.94
CA ILE A 330 10.53 11.74 1.58
C ILE A 330 11.21 13.00 1.04
N ALA A 331 10.60 13.73 0.11
CA ALA A 331 11.15 14.97 -0.43
C ALA A 331 11.40 16.01 0.66
N PHE A 332 10.43 16.22 1.56
CA PHE A 332 10.55 17.11 2.71
C PHE A 332 11.74 16.75 3.61
N ARG A 333 11.91 15.45 3.94
CA ARG A 333 13.02 14.96 4.73
C ARG A 333 14.36 15.09 3.99
N SER A 334 14.42 14.67 2.73
CA SER A 334 15.65 14.65 1.93
C SER A 334 16.18 16.07 1.68
N GLU A 335 15.30 17.05 1.50
CA GLU A 335 15.69 18.46 1.38
C GLU A 335 16.46 18.94 2.62
N ARG A 336 15.90 18.70 3.81
CA ARG A 336 16.50 19.10 5.09
C ARG A 336 17.81 18.35 5.38
N ALA A 337 17.83 17.04 5.11
CA ALA A 337 19.04 16.25 5.21
C ALA A 337 20.14 16.72 4.24
N HIS A 338 19.77 17.12 3.02
CA HIS A 338 20.70 17.64 2.04
C HIS A 338 21.27 18.99 2.48
N ALA A 339 20.44 19.90 3.01
CA ALA A 339 20.90 21.18 3.54
C ALA A 339 21.98 21.02 4.63
N ILE A 340 21.78 20.07 5.56
CA ILE A 340 22.76 19.75 6.61
C ILE A 340 24.07 19.22 6.00
N THR A 341 23.98 18.20 5.16
CA THR A 341 25.16 17.56 4.57
C THR A 341 25.94 18.48 3.64
N SER A 342 25.26 19.34 2.86
CA SER A 342 25.91 20.34 2.01
C SER A 342 26.67 21.40 2.80
N ALA A 343 26.09 21.91 3.88
CA ALA A 343 26.76 22.90 4.73
C ALA A 343 27.98 22.30 5.45
N LEU A 344 27.87 21.06 5.94
CA LEU A 344 28.98 20.34 6.56
C LEU A 344 30.12 20.05 5.57
N ALA A 345 29.80 19.65 4.33
CA ALA A 345 30.80 19.40 3.29
C ALA A 345 31.60 20.65 2.91
N ALA A 346 31.02 21.84 3.08
CA ALA A 346 31.69 23.12 2.85
C ALA A 346 32.49 23.61 4.07
N SER A 347 32.34 22.97 5.24
CA SER A 347 32.98 23.37 6.48
C SER A 347 34.36 22.71 6.63
N THR A 348 35.31 23.44 7.23
CA THR A 348 36.65 22.94 7.57
C THR A 348 36.90 22.94 9.08
N GLY A 349 35.88 23.19 9.89
CA GLY A 349 35.99 23.23 11.35
C GLY A 349 36.20 21.84 11.96
N GLU A 350 36.83 21.80 13.13
CA GLU A 350 36.91 20.57 13.92
C GLU A 350 35.51 20.12 14.36
N ARG A 351 35.35 18.80 14.48
CA ARG A 351 34.07 18.19 14.85
C ARG A 351 33.92 18.22 16.37
N PRO A 352 32.88 18.84 16.93
CA PRO A 352 32.68 18.88 18.37
C PRO A 352 32.46 17.47 18.92
N ARG A 353 33.06 17.16 20.07
CA ARG A 353 32.87 15.88 20.76
C ARG A 353 31.51 15.87 21.43
N VAL A 354 30.72 14.83 21.16
CA VAL A 354 29.33 14.72 21.62
C VAL A 354 29.20 13.53 22.55
N PHE A 355 28.66 13.79 23.74
CA PHE A 355 28.16 12.76 24.63
C PHE A 355 26.64 12.76 24.63
N LEU A 356 26.04 11.73 24.03
CA LEU A 356 24.60 11.49 24.09
C LEU A 356 24.31 10.37 25.08
N GLU A 357 23.48 10.64 26.09
CA GLU A 357 23.11 9.69 27.14
C GLU A 357 21.64 9.25 26.98
N PRO A 358 21.37 8.05 26.43
CA PRO A 358 20.03 7.51 26.34
C PRO A 358 19.44 7.25 27.73
N HIS A 359 18.20 7.68 27.98
CA HIS A 359 17.53 7.50 29.27
C HIS A 359 18.39 8.01 30.44
N ALA A 360 18.93 9.23 30.31
CA ALA A 360 19.88 9.79 31.26
C ALA A 360 19.31 9.78 32.69
N ALA A 361 20.15 9.33 33.63
CA ALA A 361 19.82 9.18 35.05
C ALA A 361 18.56 8.33 35.36
N ARG A 362 18.24 7.34 34.51
CA ARG A 362 17.21 6.33 34.82
C ARG A 362 17.56 5.53 36.07
N THR A 363 18.83 5.20 36.20
CA THR A 363 19.45 4.51 37.34
C THR A 363 20.63 5.34 37.83
N ASP A 364 21.19 4.98 38.97
CA ASP A 364 22.43 5.59 39.46
C ASP A 364 23.66 5.19 38.60
N GLU A 365 23.51 4.18 37.74
CA GLU A 365 24.53 3.75 36.80
C GLU A 365 24.57 4.67 35.57
N CYS A 366 25.61 5.49 35.51
CA CYS A 366 26.07 6.15 34.29
C CYS A 366 27.12 5.24 33.61
N CYS A 367 27.37 5.31 32.30
CA CYS A 367 26.87 6.27 31.32
C CYS A 367 26.44 5.53 30.04
N ALA A 368 25.15 5.19 29.93
CA ALA A 368 24.63 4.61 28.69
C ALA A 368 24.93 5.56 27.52
N SER A 369 25.42 5.03 26.40
CA SER A 369 25.83 5.85 25.25
C SER A 369 25.68 5.05 23.96
N PRO A 370 25.41 5.71 22.82
CA PRO A 370 25.55 5.07 21.53
C PRO A 370 27.01 4.80 21.18
N GLY A 371 27.28 3.67 20.55
CA GLY A 371 28.53 3.40 19.84
C GLY A 371 28.38 3.71 18.35
N THR A 372 28.83 2.82 17.48
CA THR A 372 28.71 2.97 16.01
C THR A 372 27.40 2.36 15.51
N GLY A 373 26.63 3.10 14.71
CA GLY A 373 25.30 2.70 14.23
C GLY A 373 24.15 3.48 14.87
N ASN A 374 22.93 3.30 14.35
CA ASN A 374 21.70 3.96 14.85
C ASN A 374 21.94 5.45 15.18
N ILE A 375 21.76 5.88 16.43
CA ILE A 375 21.89 7.26 16.86
C ILE A 375 23.33 7.77 16.86
N GLY A 376 24.31 6.88 17.01
CA GLY A 376 25.72 7.23 16.79
C GLY A 376 25.96 7.75 15.37
N ASN A 377 25.30 7.17 14.36
CA ASN A 377 25.42 7.65 12.98
C ASN A 377 24.76 9.02 12.76
N TYR A 378 23.71 9.36 13.52
CA TYR A 378 23.10 10.68 13.43
C TYR A 378 23.97 11.78 14.04
N ILE A 379 24.70 11.48 15.13
CA ILE A 379 25.72 12.39 15.68
C ILE A 379 26.77 12.69 14.61
N GLU A 380 27.26 11.64 13.94
CA GLU A 380 28.24 11.77 12.87
C GLU A 380 27.69 12.53 11.66
N PHE A 381 26.44 12.22 11.26
CA PHE A 381 25.71 12.91 10.19
C PHE A 381 25.56 14.41 10.45
N ALA A 382 25.33 14.80 11.70
CA ALA A 382 25.20 16.20 12.13
C ALA A 382 26.56 16.92 12.29
N GLY A 383 27.68 16.24 12.00
CA GLY A 383 29.02 16.83 12.03
C GLY A 383 29.72 16.76 13.38
N GLY A 384 29.21 16.00 14.35
CA GLY A 384 29.84 15.78 15.65
C GLY A 384 30.67 14.51 15.70
N GLU A 385 31.59 14.41 16.65
CA GLU A 385 32.34 13.20 16.96
C GLU A 385 31.67 12.47 18.14
N ASN A 386 31.12 11.28 17.89
CA ASN A 386 30.51 10.48 18.95
C ASN A 386 31.59 9.85 19.84
N ILE A 387 31.76 10.35 21.08
CA ILE A 387 32.76 9.82 22.03
C ILE A 387 32.55 8.32 22.34
N GLY A 388 31.30 7.85 22.24
CA GLY A 388 30.97 6.46 22.52
C GLY A 388 31.54 5.48 21.49
N SER A 389 31.76 5.92 20.25
CA SER A 389 32.32 5.08 19.18
C SER A 389 33.78 4.65 19.44
N ALA A 390 34.52 5.39 20.28
CA ALA A 390 35.89 5.05 20.64
C ALA A 390 35.98 3.86 21.63
N ALA A 391 34.94 3.64 22.43
CA ALA A 391 34.94 2.62 23.50
C ALA A 391 33.90 1.51 23.31
N ILE A 392 32.81 1.77 22.58
CA ILE A 392 31.69 0.83 22.41
C ILE A 392 31.81 0.13 21.04
N LYS A 393 31.97 -1.20 21.07
CA LYS A 393 32.07 -2.02 19.85
C LYS A 393 30.74 -2.27 19.11
N GLY A 394 29.60 -1.97 19.75
CA GLY A 394 28.26 -2.16 19.20
C GLY A 394 27.48 -0.85 19.03
N VAL A 395 26.17 -0.97 18.79
CA VAL A 395 25.28 0.19 18.58
C VAL A 395 25.02 0.95 19.89
N THR A 396 24.97 0.24 21.01
CA THR A 396 24.75 0.81 22.34
C THR A 396 25.67 0.13 23.36
N GLY A 397 26.08 0.86 24.38
CA GLY A 397 26.88 0.34 25.48
C GLY A 397 26.87 1.29 26.68
N VAL A 398 27.73 1.01 27.64
CA VAL A 398 27.92 1.84 28.83
C VAL A 398 29.38 2.30 28.86
N LEU A 399 29.59 3.60 28.93
CA LEU A 399 30.90 4.22 29.16
C LEU A 399 31.14 4.32 30.66
N SER A 400 32.40 4.22 31.09
CA SER A 400 32.75 4.63 32.45
C SER A 400 32.63 6.15 32.59
N LEU A 401 32.26 6.62 33.78
CA LEU A 401 32.15 8.05 34.04
C LEU A 401 33.50 8.74 33.87
N GLU A 402 34.59 8.09 34.27
CA GLU A 402 35.95 8.59 34.12
C GLU A 402 36.32 8.80 32.65
N PHE A 403 35.90 7.88 31.77
CA PHE A 403 36.11 8.03 30.33
C PHE A 403 35.36 9.23 29.78
N VAL A 404 34.10 9.46 30.21
CA VAL A 404 33.31 10.63 29.79
C VAL A 404 33.96 11.94 30.27
N ILE A 405 34.48 11.96 31.50
CA ILE A 405 35.18 13.14 32.05
C ILE A 405 36.49 13.40 31.30
N GLU A 406 37.28 12.37 31.00
CA GLU A 406 38.52 12.50 30.24
C GLU A 406 38.26 12.94 28.79
N ALA A 407 37.19 12.41 28.19
CA ALA A 407 36.74 12.81 26.86
C ALA A 407 36.18 14.24 26.83
N ASP A 408 35.90 14.88 27.97
CA ASP A 408 35.45 16.28 28.15
C ASP A 408 34.65 16.84 26.96
N PRO A 409 33.45 16.29 26.67
CA PRO A 409 32.70 16.57 25.45
C PRO A 409 32.28 18.04 25.37
N ASP A 410 32.22 18.55 24.14
CA ASP A 410 31.79 19.91 23.82
C ASP A 410 30.27 20.05 23.91
N VAL A 411 29.53 18.97 23.65
CA VAL A 411 28.06 18.94 23.70
C VAL A 411 27.56 17.74 24.50
N TYR A 412 26.63 17.97 25.43
CA TYR A 412 25.95 16.93 26.20
C TYR A 412 24.48 16.87 25.84
N ILE A 413 24.00 15.67 25.47
CA ILE A 413 22.62 15.46 25.03
C ILE A 413 22.00 14.35 25.90
N ALA A 414 21.07 14.72 26.76
CA ALA A 414 20.29 13.78 27.55
C ALA A 414 19.00 13.39 26.82
N THR A 415 18.59 12.12 26.90
CA THR A 415 17.26 11.73 26.42
C THR A 415 16.37 11.21 27.52
N GLY A 416 15.07 11.46 27.40
CA GLY A 416 14.09 11.17 28.42
C GLY A 416 12.70 10.88 27.86
N GLY A 417 11.71 10.82 28.72
CA GLY A 417 10.33 10.57 28.30
C GLY A 417 9.40 10.30 29.48
N PRO A 418 8.09 10.15 29.23
CA PRO A 418 7.13 9.83 30.29
C PRO A 418 7.41 8.50 31.02
N HIS A 419 8.11 7.57 30.37
CA HIS A 419 8.52 6.29 30.98
C HIS A 419 9.61 6.44 32.05
N MET A 420 10.14 7.66 32.26
CA MET A 420 11.13 7.99 33.28
C MET A 420 10.47 8.54 34.55
N GLU A 421 9.15 8.67 34.61
CA GLU A 421 8.42 9.12 35.79
C GLU A 421 8.78 8.25 37.02
N GLY A 422 9.03 8.90 38.16
CA GLY A 422 9.49 8.23 39.38
C GLY A 422 11.00 7.92 39.43
N THR A 423 11.77 8.28 38.40
CA THR A 423 13.25 8.24 38.41
C THR A 423 13.85 9.64 38.59
N ASN A 424 15.18 9.74 38.62
CA ASN A 424 15.91 11.01 38.61
C ASN A 424 16.19 11.54 37.18
N GLY A 425 15.67 10.86 36.16
CA GLY A 425 15.94 11.15 34.77
C GLY A 425 15.17 12.32 34.17
N LEU A 426 15.46 12.59 32.91
CA LEU A 426 14.83 13.64 32.13
C LEU A 426 13.35 13.30 31.87
N LEU A 427 12.45 14.18 32.35
CA LEU A 427 11.03 14.15 32.02
C LEU A 427 10.82 15.14 30.87
N ILE A 428 10.42 14.63 29.71
CA ILE A 428 10.25 15.40 28.47
C ILE A 428 9.18 14.72 27.60
N GLY A 429 8.53 15.46 26.73
CA GLY A 429 7.43 15.01 25.89
C GLY A 429 6.05 15.45 26.40
N PRO A 430 4.96 14.74 26.04
CA PRO A 430 3.60 15.13 26.41
C PRO A 430 3.35 14.98 27.91
N GLY A 431 2.56 15.90 28.47
CA GLY A 431 2.17 15.90 29.88
C GLY A 431 3.07 16.69 30.83
N TYR A 432 4.13 17.32 30.33
CA TYR A 432 5.04 18.16 31.11
C TYR A 432 5.05 19.60 30.62
N ASP A 433 5.10 20.55 31.54
CA ASP A 433 5.33 21.96 31.24
C ASP A 433 6.82 22.29 31.08
N ARG A 434 7.11 23.48 30.54
CA ARG A 434 8.48 23.91 30.21
C ARG A 434 9.38 23.98 31.44
N GLN A 435 8.85 24.41 32.58
CA GLN A 435 9.61 24.52 33.82
C GLN A 435 10.00 23.13 34.32
N ARG A 436 9.07 22.18 34.32
CA ARG A 436 9.32 20.82 34.77
C ARG A 436 10.38 20.12 33.93
N VAL A 437 10.31 20.27 32.59
CA VAL A 437 11.32 19.70 31.69
C VAL A 437 12.69 20.32 31.98
N HIS A 438 12.77 21.65 32.08
CA HIS A 438 14.00 22.37 32.44
C HIS A 438 14.58 21.90 33.78
N ASP A 439 13.80 21.87 34.85
CA ASP A 439 14.23 21.46 36.20
C ASP A 439 14.75 20.01 36.24
N THR A 440 14.19 19.12 35.41
CA THR A 440 14.69 17.74 35.34
C THR A 440 15.96 17.63 34.49
N LEU A 441 16.11 18.41 33.42
CA LEU A 441 17.33 18.47 32.64
C LEU A 441 18.49 19.05 33.46
N GLU A 442 18.25 20.13 34.21
CA GLU A 442 19.25 20.75 35.09
C GLU A 442 19.73 19.78 36.15
N ARG A 443 18.81 19.00 36.75
CA ARG A 443 19.15 17.94 37.70
C ARG A 443 20.01 16.85 37.08
N VAL A 444 19.69 16.43 35.84
CA VAL A 444 20.45 15.40 35.10
C VAL A 444 21.87 15.89 34.81
N ALA A 445 22.01 17.15 34.38
CA ALA A 445 23.31 17.78 34.11
C ALA A 445 24.10 18.07 35.39
N GLY A 446 23.40 18.36 36.49
CA GLY A 446 23.98 18.66 37.81
C GLY A 446 24.50 17.45 38.59
N ARG A 447 24.40 16.23 38.04
CA ARG A 447 24.92 15.02 38.71
C ARG A 447 26.42 15.08 38.91
N ASN A 448 26.91 14.34 39.91
CA ASN A 448 28.34 14.21 40.17
C ASN A 448 29.06 13.66 38.93
N GLY A 449 30.21 14.25 38.59
CA GLY A 449 30.96 13.95 37.36
C GLY A 449 30.42 14.68 36.13
N ILE A 450 29.11 14.57 35.85
CA ILE A 450 28.49 15.22 34.68
C ILE A 450 28.54 16.75 34.76
N SER A 451 28.30 17.31 35.95
CA SER A 451 28.43 18.76 36.19
C SER A 451 29.85 19.32 35.95
N SER A 452 30.85 18.43 35.86
CA SER A 452 32.24 18.78 35.57
C SER A 452 32.62 18.62 34.10
N LEU A 453 31.68 18.39 33.18
CA LEU A 453 31.97 18.36 31.75
C LEU A 453 31.99 19.79 31.18
N LYS A 454 32.83 20.02 30.17
CA LYS A 454 32.90 21.28 29.42
C LYS A 454 31.52 21.71 28.92
N ALA A 455 30.79 20.80 28.27
CA ALA A 455 29.43 21.03 27.81
C ALA A 455 28.51 21.63 28.90
N VAL A 456 28.57 21.13 30.14
CA VAL A 456 27.72 21.63 31.24
C VAL A 456 28.20 22.98 31.74
N ARG A 457 29.51 23.20 31.87
CA ARG A 457 30.06 24.48 32.32
C ARG A 457 29.80 25.62 31.34
N GLU A 458 29.75 25.32 30.05
CA GLU A 458 29.61 26.31 28.97
C GLU A 458 28.15 26.47 28.50
N GLY A 459 27.19 25.69 29.02
CA GLY A 459 25.77 25.78 28.64
C GLY A 459 25.43 25.12 27.29
N HIS A 460 26.13 24.04 26.95
CA HIS A 460 25.89 23.22 25.76
C HIS A 460 25.20 21.90 26.16
N VAL A 461 24.10 22.03 26.90
CA VAL A 461 23.31 20.91 27.40
C VAL A 461 21.94 20.90 26.76
N HIS A 462 21.59 19.77 26.16
CA HIS A 462 20.34 19.60 25.44
C HIS A 462 19.57 18.37 25.92
N GLY A 463 18.26 18.47 25.93
CA GLY A 463 17.32 17.39 26.22
C GLY A 463 16.50 17.08 24.99
N ILE A 464 16.31 15.80 24.66
CA ILE A 464 15.41 15.36 23.58
C ILE A 464 14.52 14.19 24.00
N ALA A 465 13.27 14.19 23.54
CA ALA A 465 12.36 13.07 23.75
C ALA A 465 12.93 11.79 23.10
N HIS A 466 13.14 10.75 23.91
CA HIS A 466 13.81 9.53 23.48
C HIS A 466 13.13 8.84 22.29
N GLN A 467 11.80 8.94 22.20
CA GLN A 467 11.03 8.35 21.11
C GLN A 467 11.37 8.96 19.74
N LEU A 468 11.91 10.19 19.68
CA LEU A 468 12.34 10.82 18.43
C LEU A 468 13.63 10.24 17.85
N LEU A 469 14.52 9.70 18.69
CA LEU A 469 15.80 9.14 18.22
C LEU A 469 15.63 7.94 17.28
N ASN A 470 14.46 7.31 17.33
CA ASN A 470 14.18 6.01 16.73
C ASN A 470 12.83 5.99 16.04
N SER A 471 12.50 7.08 15.35
CA SER A 471 11.19 7.35 14.77
C SER A 471 11.26 7.54 13.25
N PRO A 472 10.18 7.26 12.50
CA PRO A 472 10.01 7.76 11.12
C PRO A 472 10.09 9.29 11.00
N LEU A 473 10.04 10.02 12.12
CA LEU A 473 10.21 11.46 12.24
C LEU A 473 11.68 11.89 12.48
N ASP A 474 12.65 11.10 12.03
CA ASP A 474 14.07 11.32 12.28
C ASP A 474 14.60 12.68 11.77
N VAL A 475 13.89 13.35 10.87
CA VAL A 475 14.17 14.72 10.42
C VAL A 475 14.26 15.69 11.59
N LEU A 476 13.41 15.54 12.61
CA LEU A 476 13.48 16.35 13.83
C LEU A 476 14.77 16.07 14.60
N THR A 477 15.19 14.80 14.67
CA THR A 477 16.46 14.41 15.30
C THR A 477 17.66 14.92 14.50
N MET A 478 17.64 14.83 13.17
CA MET A 478 18.70 15.35 12.30
C MET A 478 18.89 16.85 12.50
N GLU A 479 17.80 17.62 12.46
CA GLU A 479 17.83 19.07 12.63
C GLU A 479 18.24 19.48 14.05
N ALA A 480 17.71 18.81 15.08
CA ALA A 480 18.06 19.11 16.46
C ALA A 480 19.55 18.88 16.73
N LEU A 481 20.07 17.72 16.30
CA LEU A 481 21.49 17.42 16.43
C LEU A 481 22.36 18.38 15.63
N ALA A 482 21.98 18.72 14.39
CA ALA A 482 22.72 19.70 13.59
C ALA A 482 22.80 21.06 14.29
N LYS A 483 21.66 21.57 14.78
CA LYS A 483 21.58 22.84 15.51
C LYS A 483 22.46 22.85 16.76
N TRP A 484 22.42 21.80 17.57
CA TRP A 484 23.14 21.72 18.84
C TRP A 484 24.63 21.47 18.67
N ILE A 485 25.00 20.61 17.73
CA ILE A 485 26.40 20.21 17.52
C ILE A 485 27.14 21.29 16.74
N ARG A 486 26.50 21.89 15.73
CA ARG A 486 27.11 22.87 14.82
C ARG A 486 26.29 24.17 14.76
N PRO A 487 26.11 24.88 15.90
CA PRO A 487 25.36 26.13 15.92
C PRO A 487 26.00 27.20 15.02
N ASP A 488 27.31 27.12 14.79
CA ASP A 488 28.04 27.97 13.84
C ASP A 488 27.51 27.88 12.40
N LEU A 489 26.91 26.74 12.03
CA LEU A 489 26.30 26.51 10.73
C LEU A 489 24.77 26.54 10.76
N PHE A 490 24.17 26.13 11.88
CA PHE A 490 22.75 25.75 11.93
C PHE A 490 21.93 26.45 13.00
N ASP A 491 22.40 27.55 13.58
CA ASP A 491 21.60 28.34 14.55
C ASP A 491 20.24 28.78 13.97
N GLY A 492 20.16 28.97 12.65
CA GLY A 492 18.92 29.33 11.95
C GLY A 492 17.85 28.23 11.82
N ILE A 493 18.12 26.99 12.26
CA ILE A 493 17.13 25.91 12.25
C ILE A 493 16.01 26.21 13.27
N ASP A 494 14.76 26.20 12.80
CA ASP A 494 13.54 26.34 13.60
C ASP A 494 12.86 24.97 13.78
N LEU A 495 13.16 24.29 14.89
CA LEU A 495 12.63 22.96 15.20
C LEU A 495 11.11 22.96 15.44
N ASP A 496 10.60 23.99 16.11
CA ASP A 496 9.16 24.14 16.38
C ASP A 496 8.40 24.38 15.08
N GLY A 497 8.97 25.18 14.17
CA GLY A 497 8.46 25.36 12.81
C GLY A 497 8.42 24.05 12.01
N THR A 498 9.52 23.28 12.00
CA THR A 498 9.56 21.97 11.32
C THR A 498 8.50 21.02 11.88
N LEU A 499 8.36 20.92 13.21
CA LEU A 499 7.34 20.06 13.81
C LEU A 499 5.92 20.55 13.53
N HIS A 500 5.69 21.86 13.54
CA HIS A 500 4.40 22.42 13.16
C HIS A 500 4.03 22.06 11.72
N GLU A 501 4.98 22.16 10.80
CA GLU A 501 4.79 21.76 9.41
C GLU A 501 4.50 20.25 9.29
N ILE A 502 5.21 19.40 10.03
CA ILE A 502 4.96 17.96 10.05
C ILE A 502 3.56 17.62 10.55
N ASN A 503 3.15 18.24 11.66
CA ASN A 503 1.83 18.06 12.25
C ASN A 503 0.71 18.56 11.33
N ALA A 504 0.94 19.65 10.59
CA ALA A 504 -0.08 20.25 9.73
C ALA A 504 -0.22 19.53 8.37
N ARG A 505 0.88 19.02 7.81
CA ARG A 505 0.90 18.45 6.46
C ARG A 505 0.81 16.93 6.42
N PHE A 506 1.45 16.24 7.37
CA PHE A 506 1.72 14.81 7.23
C PHE A 506 1.01 13.95 8.27
N LEU A 507 1.15 14.25 9.56
CA LEU A 507 0.69 13.35 10.61
C LEU A 507 -0.84 13.34 10.76
N ALA A 508 -1.43 12.15 10.76
CA ALA A 508 -2.84 11.93 11.10
C ALA A 508 -3.14 12.18 12.59
N VAL A 509 -2.16 12.00 13.46
CA VAL A 509 -2.22 12.36 14.89
C VAL A 509 -1.01 13.25 15.20
N PRO A 510 -1.21 14.51 15.61
CA PRO A 510 -0.11 15.43 15.83
C PRO A 510 0.78 14.95 16.97
N LEU A 511 2.09 15.12 16.80
CA LEU A 511 3.05 14.95 17.90
C LEU A 511 2.98 16.19 18.79
N GLU A 512 2.59 15.99 20.05
CA GLU A 512 2.41 17.04 21.05
C GLU A 512 3.47 16.98 22.16
N GLY A 513 3.51 18.02 22.98
CA GLY A 513 4.40 18.12 24.12
C GLY A 513 5.75 18.79 23.80
N ILE A 514 6.57 18.91 24.84
CA ILE A 514 7.88 19.54 24.73
C ILE A 514 8.87 18.45 24.31
N ASN A 515 9.32 18.47 23.07
CA ASN A 515 10.15 17.39 22.52
C ASN A 515 11.66 17.67 22.61
N TRP A 516 12.04 18.91 22.89
CA TRP A 516 13.41 19.35 23.10
C TRP A 516 13.50 20.44 24.17
N MET A 517 14.67 20.59 24.78
CA MET A 517 14.99 21.63 25.77
C MET A 517 16.49 21.93 25.74
N ASP A 518 16.86 23.20 25.98
CA ASP A 518 18.24 23.66 26.13
C ASP A 518 18.44 24.21 27.57
N LEU A 519 19.67 24.13 28.11
CA LEU A 519 20.08 24.82 29.36
C LEU A 519 21.14 25.87 29.11
#